data_AF-A0A7S2KFB5-F1
#
_entry.id   AF-A0A7S2KFB5-F1
#
_cell.length_a   1.000
_cell.length_b   1.000
_cell.length_c   1.000
_cell.angle_alpha   90.00
_cell.angle_beta   90.00
_cell.angle_gamma   90.00
#
_symmetry.space_group_name_H-M   'P 1'
#
loop_
_entity.id
_entity.type
_entity.pdbx_description
1 polymer ?
#
loop_
_entity_poly.entity_id
_entity_poly.type
_entity_poly.pdbx_seq_one_letter_code
_entity_poly.pdbx_strand_id
1 'polypeptide(L)'
;MPPKVQQKSKEQKMAAAMAGGKSKKKKWSKGKSRDKVDNKVLFNKEAWERFNSEVPKMKLITVSALVEKLRINGGLARKALREMEEEGKIKAVCCSRAQKIYTRNVAEEEDE
;
A
#
# COMPACT_ATOMS: atom_id res chain seq x y z
N MET A 1 68.20 -20.43 21.42
CA MET A 1 67.64 -19.78 22.62
C MET A 1 66.21 -19.34 22.29
N PRO A 2 65.16 -19.86 22.95
CA PRO A 2 63.78 -19.57 22.56
C PRO A 2 63.35 -18.17 23.02
N PRO A 3 62.63 -17.38 22.19
CA PRO A 3 62.21 -16.03 22.56
C PRO A 3 61.08 -16.08 23.60
N LYS A 4 61.26 -15.26 24.64
CA LYS A 4 60.39 -15.12 25.82
C LYS A 4 59.01 -14.62 25.40
N VAL A 5 57.96 -15.39 25.69
CA VAL A 5 56.55 -14.99 25.49
C VAL A 5 56.25 -13.77 26.37
N GLN A 6 56.25 -12.58 25.77
CA GLN A 6 55.85 -11.35 26.44
C GLN A 6 54.37 -11.42 26.79
N GLN A 7 54.08 -11.52 28.09
CA GLN A 7 52.74 -11.45 28.63
C GLN A 7 52.16 -10.05 28.36
N LYS A 8 51.23 -9.94 27.41
CA LYS A 8 50.50 -8.69 27.14
C LYS A 8 49.79 -8.20 28.41
N SER A 9 49.95 -6.91 28.73
CA SER A 9 49.37 -6.22 29.89
C SER A 9 47.86 -6.43 30.00
N LYS A 10 47.34 -6.47 31.23
CA LYS A 10 45.91 -6.66 31.55
C LYS A 10 45.00 -5.66 30.82
N GLU A 11 45.48 -4.45 30.56
CA GLU A 11 44.74 -3.43 29.81
C GLU A 11 44.54 -3.80 28.34
N GLN A 12 45.54 -4.42 27.69
CA GLN A 12 45.41 -4.87 26.30
C GLN A 12 44.45 -6.06 26.17
N LYS A 13 44.35 -6.89 27.21
CA LYS A 13 43.36 -7.99 27.27
C LYS A 13 41.94 -7.46 27.53
N MET A 14 41.80 -6.41 28.35
CA MET A 14 40.51 -5.79 28.63
C MET A 14 39.99 -4.97 27.42
N ALA A 15 40.87 -4.27 26.70
CA ALA A 15 40.53 -3.58 25.46
C ALA A 15 40.11 -4.54 24.34
N ALA A 16 40.76 -5.71 24.23
CA ALA A 16 40.36 -6.75 23.29
C ALA A 16 39.01 -7.39 23.65
N ALA A 17 38.70 -7.54 24.95
CA ALA A 17 37.41 -8.06 25.41
C ALA A 17 36.25 -7.07 25.17
N MET A 18 36.49 -5.76 25.25
CA MET A 18 35.48 -4.72 25.00
C MET A 18 35.23 -4.44 23.51
N ALA A 19 36.13 -4.84 22.61
CA ALA A 19 36.00 -4.63 21.16
C ALA A 19 35.01 -5.60 20.48
N GLY A 20 34.65 -6.72 21.11
CA GLY A 20 33.79 -7.76 20.52
C GLY A 20 32.29 -7.45 20.52
N GLY A 21 31.82 -6.47 21.31
CA GLY A 21 30.39 -6.21 21.52
C GLY A 21 29.75 -5.18 20.59
N LYS A 22 30.55 -4.40 19.83
CA LYS A 22 30.05 -3.33 18.94
C LYS A 22 29.87 -3.74 17.49
N SER A 23 29.96 -5.04 17.19
CA SER A 23 29.56 -5.54 15.87
C SER A 23 28.03 -5.45 15.77
N LYS A 24 27.58 -4.46 15.02
CA LYS A 24 26.20 -4.24 14.58
C LYS A 24 25.58 -5.59 14.21
N LYS A 25 24.79 -6.19 15.12
CA LYS A 25 24.08 -7.45 14.90
C LYS A 25 23.40 -7.36 13.55
N LYS A 26 23.82 -8.18 12.58
CA LYS A 26 23.17 -8.30 11.27
C LYS A 26 21.72 -8.65 11.54
N LYS A 27 20.83 -7.67 11.39
CA LYS A 27 19.39 -7.88 11.47
C LYS A 27 19.01 -8.55 10.16
N TRP A 28 18.97 -9.88 10.16
CA TRP A 28 18.46 -10.65 9.03
C TRP A 28 16.94 -10.47 9.01
N SER A 29 16.47 -9.31 8.57
CA SER A 29 15.09 -9.21 8.13
C SER A 29 15.07 -9.81 6.73
N LYS A 30 14.62 -11.06 6.61
CA LYS A 30 14.14 -11.61 5.35
C LYS A 30 12.94 -10.74 4.95
N GLY A 31 13.20 -9.68 4.20
CA GLY A 31 12.17 -8.75 3.77
C GLY A 31 11.16 -9.53 2.93
N LYS A 32 9.91 -9.60 3.38
CA LYS A 32 8.80 -9.93 2.49
C LYS A 32 8.65 -8.73 1.56
N SER A 33 9.35 -8.77 0.43
CA SER A 33 9.10 -7.83 -0.66
C SER A 33 7.87 -8.35 -1.39
N ARG A 34 6.75 -7.62 -1.29
CA ARG A 34 5.64 -7.80 -2.21
C ARG A 34 5.95 -6.95 -3.42
N ASP A 35 5.92 -7.55 -4.61
CA ASP A 35 6.17 -6.81 -5.84
C ASP A 35 5.16 -5.67 -6.00
N LYS A 36 5.67 -4.55 -6.51
CA LYS A 36 4.86 -3.36 -6.74
C LYS A 36 3.87 -3.66 -7.86
N VAL A 37 2.59 -3.45 -7.58
CA VAL A 37 1.53 -3.64 -8.59
C VAL A 37 1.55 -2.47 -9.57
N ASP A 38 1.55 -2.79 -10.85
CA ASP A 38 1.44 -1.80 -11.93
C ASP A 38 -0.02 -1.38 -12.13
N ASN A 39 -0.34 -0.20 -11.60
CA ASN A 39 -1.66 0.40 -11.74
C ASN A 39 -1.75 1.24 -13.02
N LYS A 40 -2.88 1.11 -13.73
CA LYS A 40 -3.19 1.91 -14.92
C LYS A 40 -3.44 3.37 -14.52
N VAL A 41 -2.84 4.29 -15.27
CA VAL A 41 -2.95 5.75 -15.05
C VAL A 41 -3.99 6.39 -15.98
N LEU A 42 -4.35 5.72 -17.07
CA LEU A 42 -5.32 6.15 -18.07
C LEU A 42 -6.40 5.07 -18.25
N PHE A 43 -7.61 5.49 -18.58
CA PHE A 43 -8.67 4.58 -19.00
C PHE A 43 -8.47 4.17 -20.46
N ASN A 44 -8.43 2.87 -20.69
CA ASN A 44 -8.68 2.30 -22.01
C ASN A 44 -10.19 2.07 -22.17
N LYS A 45 -10.69 1.98 -23.40
CA LYS A 45 -12.11 1.73 -23.67
C LYS A 45 -12.68 0.55 -22.88
N GLU A 46 -11.99 -0.58 -22.88
CA GLU A 46 -12.38 -1.80 -22.15
C GLU A 46 -12.32 -1.63 -20.61
N ALA A 47 -11.47 -0.75 -20.10
CA ALA A 47 -11.40 -0.47 -18.65
C ALA A 47 -12.53 0.47 -18.22
N TRP A 48 -12.94 1.38 -19.11
CA TRP A 48 -14.05 2.29 -18.90
C TRP A 48 -15.39 1.54 -18.84
N GLU A 49 -15.62 0.63 -19.78
CA GLU A 49 -16.83 -0.22 -19.81
C GLU A 49 -16.93 -1.11 -18.56
N ARG A 50 -15.81 -1.68 -18.12
CA ARG A 50 -15.74 -2.43 -16.84
C ARG A 50 -16.01 -1.56 -15.62
N PHE A 51 -15.44 -0.35 -15.57
CA PHE A 51 -15.68 0.58 -14.47
C PHE A 51 -17.17 0.94 -14.36
N ASN A 52 -17.82 1.31 -15.48
CA ASN A 52 -19.23 1.70 -15.48
C ASN A 52 -20.19 0.56 -15.10
N SER A 53 -19.85 -0.69 -15.44
CA SER A 53 -20.70 -1.84 -15.14
C SER A 53 -20.47 -2.42 -13.74
N GLU A 54 -19.24 -2.40 -13.23
CA GLU A 54 -18.91 -2.99 -11.94
C GLU A 54 -19.19 -2.05 -10.77
N VAL A 55 -18.94 -0.75 -10.90
CA VAL A 55 -18.98 0.15 -9.74
C VAL A 55 -20.38 0.34 -9.17
N PRO A 56 -21.45 0.56 -9.97
CA PRO A 56 -22.81 0.67 -9.45
C PRO A 56 -23.31 -0.62 -8.77
N LYS A 57 -22.76 -1.79 -9.13
CA LYS A 57 -23.12 -3.08 -8.52
C LYS A 57 -22.50 -3.27 -7.14
N MET A 58 -21.43 -2.55 -6.81
CA MET A 58 -20.72 -2.74 -5.54
C MET A 58 -21.46 -2.08 -4.38
N LYS A 59 -21.62 -2.82 -3.28
CA LYS A 59 -22.17 -2.26 -2.03
C LYS A 59 -21.26 -1.21 -1.40
N LEU A 60 -19.95 -1.48 -1.34
CA LEU A 60 -18.94 -0.57 -0.78
C LEU A 60 -18.04 -0.06 -1.89
N ILE A 61 -18.05 1.24 -2.12
CA ILE A 61 -17.28 1.91 -3.16
C ILE A 61 -16.30 2.87 -2.49
N THR A 62 -15.00 2.58 -2.61
CA THR A 62 -13.90 3.38 -2.06
C THR A 62 -12.72 3.40 -3.02
N VAL A 63 -11.84 4.39 -2.88
CA VAL A 63 -10.63 4.52 -3.72
C VAL A 63 -9.77 3.24 -3.64
N SER A 64 -9.61 2.66 -2.45
CA SER A 64 -8.83 1.43 -2.25
C SER A 64 -9.48 0.21 -2.91
N ALA A 65 -10.80 0.07 -2.83
CA ALA A 65 -11.52 -1.04 -3.48
C ALA A 65 -11.35 -1.02 -5.01
N LEU A 66 -11.32 0.17 -5.62
CA LEU A 66 -11.10 0.31 -7.06
C LEU A 66 -9.66 -0.02 -7.49
N VAL A 67 -8.68 0.34 -6.67
CA VAL A 67 -7.26 -0.02 -6.92
C VAL A 67 -7.10 -1.53 -6.91
N GLU A 68 -7.75 -2.24 -5.99
CA GLU A 68 -7.62 -3.69 -5.87
C GLU A 68 -8.30 -4.45 -7.03
N LYS A 69 -9.51 -4.04 -7.41
CA LYS A 69 -10.30 -4.75 -8.44
C LYS A 69 -9.91 -4.38 -9.87
N LEU A 70 -9.88 -3.09 -10.18
CA LEU A 70 -9.72 -2.59 -11.55
C LEU A 70 -8.25 -2.25 -11.87
N ARG A 71 -7.35 -2.33 -10.88
CA ARG A 71 -5.93 -1.95 -10.99
C ARG A 71 -5.74 -0.54 -11.54
N ILE A 72 -6.56 0.39 -11.08
CA ILE A 72 -6.52 1.80 -11.46
C ILE A 72 -5.76 2.59 -10.39
N ASN A 73 -5.05 3.65 -10.79
CA ASN A 73 -4.42 4.55 -9.84
C ASN A 73 -5.46 5.33 -9.01
N GLY A 74 -5.21 5.50 -7.71
CA GLY A 74 -6.11 6.19 -6.79
C GLY A 74 -6.41 7.65 -7.19
N GLY A 75 -5.50 8.32 -7.91
CA GLY A 75 -5.75 9.65 -8.48
C GLY A 75 -6.85 9.65 -9.55
N LEU A 76 -6.83 8.66 -10.45
CA LEU A 76 -7.84 8.48 -11.49
C LEU A 76 -9.18 8.07 -10.88
N ALA A 77 -9.15 7.12 -9.95
CA ALA A 77 -10.34 6.64 -9.24
C ALA A 77 -11.07 7.79 -8.51
N ARG A 78 -10.35 8.73 -7.90
CA ARG A 78 -10.97 9.90 -7.24
C ARG A 78 -11.71 10.84 -8.19
N LYS A 79 -11.23 10.97 -9.44
CA LYS A 79 -11.91 11.79 -10.45
C LYS A 79 -13.14 11.06 -10.97
N ALA A 80 -12.98 9.80 -11.36
CA ALA A 80 -14.08 8.98 -11.90
C ALA A 80 -15.23 8.79 -10.88
N LEU A 81 -14.92 8.69 -9.58
CA LEU A 81 -15.96 8.64 -8.54
C LEU A 81 -16.73 9.96 -8.38
N ARG A 82 -16.11 11.12 -8.65
CA ARG A 82 -16.83 12.39 -8.63
C ARG A 82 -17.76 12.50 -9.83
N GLU A 83 -17.29 12.08 -11.01
CA GLU A 83 -18.12 12.06 -12.23
C GLU A 83 -19.32 11.13 -12.06
N MET A 84 -19.15 9.92 -11.50
CA MET A 84 -20.30 9.05 -11.23
C MET A 84 -21.23 9.52 -10.11
N GLU A 85 -20.72 10.31 -9.17
CA GLU A 85 -21.53 10.99 -8.16
C GLU A 85 -22.37 12.10 -8.81
N GLU A 86 -21.79 12.88 -9.73
CA GLU A 86 -22.49 13.90 -10.52
C GLU A 86 -23.53 13.29 -11.48
N GLU A 87 -23.22 12.15 -12.08
CA GLU A 87 -24.17 11.37 -12.91
C GLU A 87 -25.28 10.69 -12.09
N GLY A 88 -25.17 10.63 -10.75
CA GLY A 88 -26.19 10.05 -9.87
C GLY A 88 -26.16 8.52 -9.72
N LYS A 89 -25.23 7.83 -10.38
CA LYS A 89 -25.10 6.35 -10.32
C LYS A 89 -24.66 5.82 -8.95
N ILE A 90 -23.98 6.65 -8.16
CA ILE A 90 -23.48 6.30 -6.82
C ILE A 90 -23.84 7.39 -5.82
N LYS A 91 -24.05 7.00 -4.56
CA LYS A 91 -24.40 7.92 -3.47
C LYS A 91 -23.26 8.03 -2.48
N ALA A 92 -22.89 9.26 -2.12
CA ALA A 92 -21.95 9.51 -1.04
C ALA A 92 -22.60 9.22 0.32
N VAL A 93 -21.90 8.44 1.15
CA VAL A 93 -22.31 8.16 2.54
C VAL A 93 -21.48 8.97 3.52
N CYS A 94 -20.17 9.02 3.30
CA CYS A 94 -19.25 9.77 4.15
C CYS A 94 -18.24 10.52 3.30
N CYS A 95 -18.21 11.84 3.46
CA CYS A 95 -17.29 12.75 2.79
C CYS A 95 -16.36 13.38 3.82
N SER A 96 -15.19 12.77 4.03
CA SER A 96 -14.08 13.35 4.81
C SER A 96 -12.90 13.69 3.91
N ARG A 97 -12.00 14.55 4.39
CA ARG A 97 -10.75 14.89 3.70
C ARG A 97 -9.88 13.65 3.46
N ALA A 98 -9.84 12.73 4.42
CA ALA A 98 -8.98 11.56 4.37
C ALA A 98 -9.63 10.37 3.65
N GLN A 99 -10.96 10.23 3.73
CA GLN A 99 -11.67 9.08 3.21
C GLN A 99 -13.01 9.52 2.60
N LYS A 100 -13.26 9.05 1.38
CA LYS A 100 -14.55 9.17 0.71
C LYS A 100 -15.15 7.78 0.57
N ILE A 101 -16.38 7.63 1.05
CA ILE A 101 -17.11 6.36 1.05
C ILE A 101 -18.40 6.56 0.27
N TYR A 102 -18.57 5.74 -0.75
CA TYR A 102 -19.73 5.71 -1.62
C TYR A 102 -20.43 4.36 -1.50
N THR A 103 -21.71 4.34 -1.82
CA THR A 103 -22.54 3.13 -1.95
C THR A 103 -23.27 3.18 -3.28
N ARG A 104 -23.71 2.01 -3.76
CA ARG A 104 -24.65 1.95 -4.90
C ARG A 104 -25.88 2.81 -4.64
N ASN A 105 -26.45 3.38 -5.70
CA ASN A 105 -27.75 4.01 -5.61
C ASN A 105 -28.82 2.92 -5.52
N VAL A 106 -29.64 2.94 -4.47
CA VAL A 106 -30.70 1.93 -4.24
C VAL A 106 -32.05 2.42 -4.80
N ALA A 107 -32.16 3.72 -5.08
CA ALA A 107 -33.43 4.34 -5.48
C ALA A 107 -33.85 4.03 -6.94
N GLU A 108 -32.97 3.47 -7.78
CA GLU A 108 -33.27 3.18 -9.19
C GLU A 108 -33.64 1.70 -9.44
N GLU A 109 -33.49 0.80 -8.47
CA GLU A 109 -33.90 -0.61 -8.62
C GLU A 109 -35.40 -0.85 -8.32
N GLU A 110 -36.19 0.18 -8.01
CA GLU A 110 -37.65 0.07 -7.76
C GLU A 110 -38.53 0.32 -9.01
N ASP A 111 -37.96 0.76 -10.14
CA ASP A 111 -38.71 1.11 -11.36
C ASP A 111 -38.36 0.26 -12.61
N GLU A 112 -37.74 -0.91 -12.44
CA GLU A 112 -37.63 -1.97 -13.48
C GLU A 112 -38.12 -3.35 -13.00
#